data_AF-A0A538MAH4-F1
#
_entry.id   AF-A0A538MAH4-F1
#
_cell.length_a   1.000
_cell.length_b   1.000
_cell.length_c   1.000
_cell.angle_alpha   90.00
_cell.angle_beta   90.00
_cell.angle_gamma   90.00
#
_symmetry.space_group_name_H-M   'P 1'
#
loop_
_entity.id
_entity.type
_entity.pdbx_description
1 polymer ?
#
loop_
_entity_poly.entity_id
_entity_poly.type
_entity_poly.pdbx_seq_one_letter_code
_entity_poly.pdbx_strand_id
1 'polypeptide(L)'
;MSRLRVDPTWADVLVDNAADVDTADRLVRQLRACEVAALAFCRLLERWARGDAVPPTPGGRQAALHRAADRAETALAGLEGPLGRYLLELEPERAEGRSWYGAPGAAEVLEWSPVLDRAGVRVSALRVTQAYLELAVFLRALAGLGDGARIGSAPDRSALWAGLFDLRENLLGRAVEDLRALAA
;
A
#
# COMPACT_ATOMS: atom_id res chain seq x y z
N MET A 1 -33.49 10.68 16.59
CA MET A 1 -32.38 11.11 15.70
C MET A 1 -31.53 9.89 15.40
N SER A 2 -31.68 9.31 14.21
CA SER A 2 -30.92 8.14 13.79
C SER A 2 -29.46 8.56 13.60
N ARG A 3 -28.55 8.10 14.47
CA ARG A 3 -27.12 8.19 14.20
C ARG A 3 -26.87 7.26 13.03
N LEU A 4 -26.62 7.80 11.85
CA LEU A 4 -25.96 7.07 10.78
C LEU A 4 -24.64 6.59 11.40
N ARG A 5 -24.59 5.32 11.80
CA ARG A 5 -23.31 4.70 12.16
C ARG A 5 -22.55 4.63 10.86
N VAL A 6 -21.58 5.52 10.71
CA VAL A 6 -20.57 5.38 9.67
C VAL A 6 -19.86 4.06 10.00
N ASP A 7 -19.80 3.16 9.02
CA ASP A 7 -19.09 1.89 9.21
C ASP A 7 -17.62 2.19 9.55
N PRO A 8 -17.05 1.53 10.57
CA PRO A 8 -15.66 1.75 10.95
C PRO A 8 -14.73 1.36 9.80
N THR A 9 -13.66 2.14 9.66
CA THR A 9 -12.64 2.03 8.61
C THR A 9 -11.31 1.61 9.22
N TRP A 10 -10.32 1.31 8.37
CA TRP A 10 -8.96 1.03 8.84
C TRP A 10 -8.34 2.20 9.61
N ALA A 11 -8.76 3.44 9.32
CA ALA A 11 -8.25 4.63 9.99
C ALA A 11 -8.71 4.68 11.45
N ASP A 12 -9.93 4.22 11.72
CA ASP A 12 -10.48 4.18 13.08
C ASP A 12 -9.68 3.23 13.96
N VAL A 13 -9.23 2.08 13.41
CA VAL A 13 -8.33 1.15 14.12
C VAL A 13 -7.03 1.82 14.55
N LEU A 14 -6.44 2.66 13.70
CA LEU A 14 -5.20 3.36 14.02
C LEU A 14 -5.42 4.45 15.08
N VAL A 15 -6.53 5.17 15.01
CA VAL A 15 -6.89 6.21 16.00
C VAL A 15 -7.17 5.58 17.36
N ASP A 16 -7.94 4.49 17.40
CA ASP A 16 -8.31 3.79 18.64
C ASP A 16 -7.11 3.19 19.37
N ASN A 17 -6.04 2.84 18.64
CA ASN A 17 -4.81 2.29 19.21
C ASN A 17 -3.71 3.34 19.45
N ALA A 18 -3.89 4.59 19.01
CA ALA A 18 -2.85 5.59 19.14
C ALA A 18 -2.67 6.04 20.59
N ALA A 19 -1.41 6.26 21.01
CA ALA A 19 -1.14 6.95 22.26
C ALA A 19 -1.39 8.47 22.15
N ASP A 20 -1.22 9.01 20.94
CA ASP A 20 -1.37 10.43 20.61
C ASP A 20 -2.21 10.61 19.34
N VAL A 21 -3.26 11.42 19.44
CA VAL A 21 -4.22 11.65 18.33
C VAL A 21 -3.55 12.36 17.16
N ASP A 22 -2.63 13.31 17.39
CA ASP A 22 -1.95 14.03 16.32
C ASP A 22 -1.01 13.10 15.53
N THR A 23 -0.36 12.15 16.21
CA THR A 23 0.44 11.11 15.54
C THR A 23 -0.44 10.21 14.67
N ALA A 24 -1.58 9.75 15.20
CA ALA A 24 -2.54 8.96 14.44
C ALA A 24 -3.01 9.70 13.18
N ASP A 25 -3.38 10.97 13.34
CA ASP A 25 -3.85 11.85 12.28
C ASP A 25 -2.82 12.03 11.16
N ARG A 26 -1.55 12.26 11.53
CA ARG A 26 -0.45 12.36 10.56
C ARG A 26 -0.26 11.04 9.80
N LEU A 27 -0.27 9.91 10.51
CA LEU A 27 -0.14 8.60 9.89
C LEU A 27 -1.31 8.29 8.95
N VAL A 28 -2.55 8.52 9.38
CA VAL A 28 -3.77 8.28 8.57
C VAL A 28 -3.74 9.11 7.30
N ARG A 29 -3.37 10.40 7.38
CA ARG A 29 -3.24 11.25 6.19
C ARG A 29 -2.20 10.71 5.21
N GLN A 30 -1.06 10.25 5.71
CA GLN A 30 0.00 9.70 4.87
C GLN A 30 -0.40 8.36 4.25
N LEU A 31 -0.97 7.45 5.03
CA LEU A 31 -1.46 6.14 4.55
C LEU A 31 -2.56 6.30 3.49
N ARG A 32 -3.45 7.29 3.61
CA ARG A 32 -4.42 7.61 2.55
C ARG A 32 -3.74 8.07 1.26
N ALA A 33 -2.70 8.88 1.35
CA ALA A 33 -1.92 9.28 0.17
C ALA A 33 -1.26 8.07 -0.49
N CYS A 34 -0.67 7.18 0.32
CA CYS A 34 -0.12 5.91 -0.15
C CYS A 34 -1.19 5.03 -0.81
N GLU A 35 -2.35 4.86 -0.17
CA GLU A 35 -3.47 4.05 -0.67
C GLU A 35 -3.94 4.53 -2.06
N VAL A 36 -4.16 5.84 -2.21
CA VAL A 36 -4.58 6.43 -3.48
C VAL A 36 -3.52 6.25 -4.57
N ALA A 37 -2.25 6.47 -4.25
CA ALA A 37 -1.16 6.34 -5.22
C ALA A 37 -0.93 4.87 -5.62
N ALA A 38 -0.94 3.96 -4.65
CA ALA A 38 -0.84 2.51 -4.85
C ALA A 38 -1.98 1.99 -5.73
N LEU A 39 -3.23 2.37 -5.42
CA LEU A 39 -4.40 2.00 -6.24
C LEU A 39 -4.27 2.49 -7.68
N ALA A 40 -3.78 3.71 -7.89
CA ALA A 40 -3.60 4.25 -9.24
C ALA A 40 -2.53 3.46 -10.02
N PHE A 41 -1.42 3.09 -9.37
CA PHE A 41 -0.38 2.26 -9.96
C PHE A 41 -0.87 0.85 -10.30
N CYS A 42 -1.44 0.13 -9.33
CA CYS A 42 -1.95 -1.23 -9.54
C CYS A 42 -3.04 -1.27 -10.61
N ARG A 43 -4.03 -0.35 -10.57
CA ARG A 43 -5.10 -0.31 -11.58
C ARG A 43 -4.59 0.01 -12.98
N LEU A 44 -3.54 0.82 -13.13
CA LEU A 44 -2.93 1.08 -14.43
C LEU A 44 -2.41 -0.24 -15.04
N LEU A 45 -1.63 -1.00 -14.25
CA LEU A 45 -1.04 -2.26 -14.69
C LEU A 45 -2.10 -3.34 -14.94
N GLU A 46 -3.08 -3.47 -14.06
CA GLU A 46 -4.18 -4.43 -14.23
C GLU A 46 -5.03 -4.13 -15.47
N ARG A 47 -5.23 -2.85 -15.82
CA ARG A 47 -5.92 -2.48 -17.07
C ARG A 47 -5.14 -3.00 -18.28
N TRP A 48 -3.82 -2.82 -18.30
CA TRP A 48 -2.98 -3.34 -19.37
C TRP A 48 -2.98 -4.87 -19.41
N ALA A 49 -2.98 -5.53 -18.25
CA ALA A 49 -3.13 -6.99 -18.17
C ALA A 49 -4.45 -7.48 -18.79
N ARG A 50 -5.53 -6.73 -18.58
CA ARG A 50 -6.86 -6.95 -19.19
C ARG A 50 -6.95 -6.53 -20.67
N GLY A 51 -5.87 -6.02 -21.27
CA GLY A 51 -5.81 -5.58 -22.67
C GLY A 51 -6.30 -4.15 -22.91
N ASP A 52 -6.65 -3.40 -21.87
CA ASP A 52 -7.07 -2.00 -21.96
C ASP A 52 -5.85 -1.07 -21.97
N ALA A 53 -5.27 -0.89 -23.15
CA ALA A 53 -4.02 -0.15 -23.35
C ALA A 53 -4.23 1.38 -23.49
N VAL A 54 -4.86 2.02 -22.49
CA VAL A 54 -4.92 3.49 -22.37
C VAL A 54 -3.72 3.99 -21.55
N PRO A 55 -3.05 5.10 -21.94
CA PRO A 55 -3.25 5.90 -23.17
C PRO A 55 -2.95 5.14 -24.49
N PRO A 56 -3.50 5.54 -25.65
CA PRO A 56 -3.46 4.74 -26.88
C PRO A 56 -2.05 4.56 -27.47
N THR A 57 -1.15 5.49 -27.19
CA THR A 57 0.24 5.44 -27.69
C THR A 57 1.19 4.78 -26.67
N PRO A 58 2.20 4.01 -27.11
CA PRO A 58 3.25 3.48 -26.23
C PRO A 58 3.94 4.54 -25.37
N GLY A 59 4.33 5.68 -25.96
CA GLY A 59 4.95 6.78 -25.22
C GLY A 59 4.03 7.38 -24.14
N GLY A 60 2.73 7.51 -24.43
CA GLY A 60 1.74 7.91 -23.44
C GLY A 60 1.58 6.90 -22.29
N ARG A 61 1.71 5.60 -22.56
CA ARG A 61 1.72 4.55 -21.52
C ARG A 61 2.98 4.59 -20.68
N GLN A 62 4.14 4.78 -21.29
CA GLN A 62 5.41 4.99 -20.56
C GLN A 62 5.27 6.18 -19.58
N ALA A 63 4.80 7.33 -20.07
CA ALA A 63 4.60 8.52 -19.24
C ALA A 63 3.51 8.34 -18.18
N ALA A 64 2.50 7.50 -18.43
CA ALA A 64 1.50 7.14 -17.42
C ALA A 64 2.11 6.27 -16.30
N LEU A 65 2.96 5.30 -16.65
CA LEU A 65 3.66 4.48 -15.68
C LEU A 65 4.62 5.30 -14.83
N HIS A 66 5.46 6.14 -15.45
CA HIS A 66 6.42 6.99 -14.73
C HIS A 66 5.69 7.88 -13.70
N ARG A 67 4.59 8.53 -14.11
CA ARG A 67 3.78 9.37 -13.20
C ARG A 67 3.04 8.58 -12.12
N ALA A 68 2.68 7.33 -12.38
CA ALA A 68 2.08 6.48 -11.35
C ALA A 68 3.16 6.04 -10.35
N ALA A 69 4.34 5.65 -10.83
CA ALA A 69 5.48 5.25 -10.02
C ALA A 69 5.99 6.41 -9.16
N ASP A 70 6.20 7.59 -9.75
CA ASP A 70 6.64 8.82 -9.07
C ASP A 70 5.70 9.21 -7.91
N ARG A 71 4.39 9.18 -8.15
CA ARG A 71 3.40 9.49 -7.10
C ARG A 71 3.38 8.46 -5.98
N ALA A 72 3.51 7.17 -6.32
CA ALA A 72 3.58 6.11 -5.32
C ALA A 72 4.88 6.20 -4.51
N GLU A 73 6.01 6.47 -5.17
CA GLU A 73 7.31 6.70 -4.53
C GLU A 73 7.24 7.87 -3.56
N THR A 74 6.73 9.03 -4.00
CA THR A 74 6.62 10.23 -3.16
C THR A 74 5.73 9.98 -1.94
N ALA A 75 4.61 9.28 -2.13
CA ALA A 75 3.71 8.93 -1.03
C ALA A 75 4.38 7.95 -0.04
N LEU A 76 5.04 6.90 -0.53
CA LEU A 76 5.71 5.95 0.35
C LEU A 76 6.90 6.58 1.09
N ALA A 77 7.72 7.41 0.42
CA ALA A 77 8.83 8.11 1.05
C ALA A 77 8.37 9.00 2.22
N GLY A 78 7.20 9.64 2.10
CA GLY A 78 6.61 10.43 3.18
C GLY A 78 6.13 9.62 4.39
N LEU A 79 6.07 8.29 4.31
CA LEU A 79 5.59 7.41 5.38
C LEU A 79 6.61 7.21 6.50
N GLU A 80 7.91 7.35 6.24
CA GLU A 80 8.99 7.02 7.18
C GLU A 80 8.82 7.67 8.55
N GLY A 81 8.67 9.00 8.57
CA GLY A 81 8.49 9.78 9.80
C GLY A 81 7.23 9.40 10.59
N PRO A 82 6.02 9.54 10.02
CA PRO A 82 4.78 9.29 10.76
C PRO A 82 4.63 7.82 11.18
N LEU A 83 5.03 6.86 10.34
CA LEU A 83 4.95 5.44 10.69
C LEU A 83 5.96 5.06 11.76
N GLY A 84 7.21 5.55 11.65
CA GLY A 84 8.23 5.32 12.67
C GLY A 84 7.81 5.87 14.03
N ARG A 85 7.22 7.07 14.07
CA ARG A 85 6.71 7.66 15.31
C ARG A 85 5.57 6.84 15.91
N TYR A 86 4.59 6.47 15.09
CA TYR A 86 3.44 5.68 15.54
C TYR A 86 3.87 4.31 16.09
N LEU A 87 4.79 3.61 15.42
CA LEU A 87 5.31 2.31 15.88
C LEU A 87 6.01 2.40 17.24
N LEU A 88 6.70 3.50 17.54
CA LEU A 88 7.32 3.72 18.85
C LEU A 88 6.29 3.95 19.96
N GLU A 89 5.20 4.65 19.65
CA GLU A 89 4.12 4.98 20.60
C GLU A 89 3.11 3.84 20.79
N LEU A 90 3.01 2.92 19.84
CA LEU A 90 2.03 1.84 19.87
C LEU A 90 2.29 0.82 20.99
N GLU A 91 3.46 0.81 21.66
CA GLU A 91 3.76 0.01 22.86
C GLU A 91 3.10 -1.39 22.86
N PRO A 92 3.64 -2.37 22.11
CA PRO A 92 3.00 -3.67 21.97
C PRO A 92 2.93 -4.41 23.31
N GLU A 93 1.79 -5.05 23.59
CA GLU A 93 1.55 -5.80 24.83
C GLU A 93 2.45 -7.03 24.96
N ARG A 94 2.94 -7.56 23.83
CA ARG A 94 3.82 -8.72 23.72
C ARG A 94 4.90 -8.51 22.68
N ALA A 95 6.06 -9.13 22.90
CA ALA A 95 7.18 -9.11 21.95
C ALA A 95 6.90 -9.92 20.66
N GLU A 96 5.98 -10.89 20.71
CA GLU A 96 5.67 -11.80 19.60
C GLU A 96 4.23 -11.58 19.10
N GLY A 97 4.04 -10.56 18.26
CA GLY A 97 2.82 -10.37 17.48
C GLY A 97 2.91 -11.08 16.12
N ARG A 98 1.78 -11.57 15.61
CA ARG A 98 1.67 -12.00 14.20
C ARG A 98 0.97 -10.92 13.40
N SER A 99 1.50 -10.61 12.23
CA SER A 99 0.88 -9.65 11.30
C SER A 99 -0.54 -10.07 10.95
N TRP A 100 -1.47 -9.11 10.91
CA TRP A 100 -2.89 -9.36 10.62
C TRP A 100 -3.16 -9.71 9.15
N TYR A 101 -2.16 -9.48 8.29
CA TYR A 101 -2.19 -9.84 6.89
C TYR A 101 -1.14 -10.92 6.59
N GLY A 102 -1.43 -11.75 5.60
CA GLY A 102 -0.54 -12.82 5.16
C GLY A 102 0.40 -12.41 4.04
N ALA A 103 1.35 -13.30 3.74
CA ALA A 103 2.23 -13.24 2.58
C ALA A 103 1.45 -13.05 1.26
N PRO A 104 2.12 -12.58 0.19
CA PRO A 104 1.48 -12.46 -1.10
C PRO A 104 0.80 -13.75 -1.56
N GLY A 105 -0.41 -13.63 -2.10
CA GLY A 105 -1.21 -14.73 -2.62
C GLY A 105 -0.94 -14.97 -4.11
N ALA A 106 -1.33 -16.14 -4.62
CA ALA A 106 -1.18 -16.47 -6.04
C ALA A 106 -1.87 -15.46 -6.99
N ALA A 107 -2.91 -14.76 -6.51
CA ALA A 107 -3.60 -13.71 -7.26
C ALA A 107 -2.74 -12.44 -7.49
N GLU A 108 -1.68 -12.24 -6.71
CA GLU A 108 -0.78 -11.07 -6.81
C GLU A 108 0.45 -11.37 -7.68
N VAL A 109 0.66 -12.64 -8.04
CA VAL A 109 1.78 -13.10 -8.85
C VAL A 109 1.35 -13.11 -10.32
N LEU A 110 1.76 -12.08 -11.05
CA LEU A 110 1.54 -11.95 -12.49
C LEU A 110 2.88 -11.92 -13.23
N GLU A 111 2.92 -12.54 -14.40
CA GLU A 111 4.05 -12.39 -15.32
C GLU A 111 3.89 -11.08 -16.09
N TRP A 112 4.66 -10.06 -15.72
CA TRP A 112 4.50 -8.72 -16.28
C TRP A 112 5.17 -8.53 -17.64
N SER A 113 6.19 -9.32 -18.01
CA SER A 113 6.91 -9.14 -19.28
C SER A 113 5.95 -9.14 -20.50
N PRO A 114 5.06 -10.14 -20.68
CA PRO A 114 4.14 -10.14 -21.83
C PRO A 114 3.15 -8.96 -21.82
N VAL A 115 2.79 -8.46 -20.64
CA VAL A 115 1.88 -7.31 -20.48
C VAL A 115 2.59 -6.02 -20.91
N LEU A 116 3.82 -5.82 -20.43
CA LEU A 116 4.65 -4.65 -20.74
C LEU A 116 5.02 -4.59 -22.22
N ASP A 117 5.38 -5.75 -22.80
CA ASP A 117 5.68 -5.87 -24.23
C ASP A 117 4.49 -5.49 -25.10
N ARG A 118 3.30 -6.01 -24.77
CA ARG A 118 2.04 -5.65 -25.46
C ARG A 118 1.67 -4.17 -25.27
N ALA A 119 1.94 -3.62 -24.09
CA ALA A 119 1.78 -2.20 -23.83
C ALA A 119 2.85 -1.35 -24.54
N GLY A 120 3.93 -1.94 -25.08
CA GLY A 120 5.03 -1.20 -25.69
C GLY A 120 5.76 -0.28 -24.69
N VAL A 121 5.77 -0.66 -23.41
CA VAL A 121 6.41 0.07 -22.31
C VAL A 121 7.75 -0.59 -22.01
N ARG A 122 8.82 0.21 -21.94
CA ARG A 122 10.19 -0.28 -21.72
C ARG A 122 10.61 0.03 -20.29
N VAL A 123 10.47 -0.96 -19.42
CA VAL A 123 10.90 -0.92 -18.02
C VAL A 123 11.32 -2.31 -17.57
N SER A 124 12.01 -2.42 -16.44
CA SER A 124 12.32 -3.72 -15.85
C SER A 124 11.06 -4.41 -15.36
N ALA A 125 10.67 -5.53 -16.00
CA ALA A 125 9.55 -6.36 -15.56
C ALA A 125 9.72 -6.83 -14.12
N LEU A 126 10.96 -7.14 -13.69
CA LEU A 126 11.25 -7.55 -12.31
C LEU A 126 10.90 -6.45 -11.30
N ARG A 127 11.24 -5.18 -11.61
CA ARG A 127 10.91 -4.05 -10.72
C ARG A 127 9.41 -3.79 -10.69
N VAL A 128 8.72 -3.96 -11.82
CA VAL A 128 7.26 -3.89 -11.88
C VAL A 128 6.62 -4.99 -11.03
N THR A 129 7.10 -6.23 -11.13
CA THR A 129 6.63 -7.35 -10.30
C THR A 129 6.75 -7.01 -8.82
N GLN A 130 7.93 -6.59 -8.38
CA GLN A 130 8.20 -6.32 -6.98
C GLN A 130 7.36 -5.13 -6.47
N ALA A 131 7.38 -4.00 -7.18
CA ALA A 131 6.60 -2.83 -6.78
C ALA A 131 5.09 -3.13 -6.74
N TYR A 132 4.56 -3.85 -7.75
CA TYR A 132 3.16 -4.25 -7.76
C TYR A 132 2.80 -5.14 -6.57
N LEU A 133 3.64 -6.14 -6.27
CA LEU A 133 3.42 -7.09 -5.18
C LEU A 133 3.31 -6.37 -3.84
N GLU A 134 4.28 -5.51 -3.51
CA GLU A 134 4.31 -4.80 -2.23
C GLU A 134 3.14 -3.82 -2.10
N LEU A 135 2.80 -3.10 -3.18
CA LEU A 135 1.66 -2.19 -3.19
C LEU A 135 0.33 -2.94 -3.07
N ALA A 136 0.18 -4.10 -3.72
CA ALA A 136 -1.03 -4.92 -3.62
C ALA A 136 -1.21 -5.49 -2.20
N VAL A 137 -0.15 -6.00 -1.60
CA VAL A 137 -0.14 -6.47 -0.20
C VAL A 137 -0.51 -5.34 0.76
N PHE A 138 0.06 -4.15 0.57
CA PHE A 138 -0.27 -2.96 1.34
C PHE A 138 -1.76 -2.60 1.26
N LEU A 139 -2.32 -2.55 0.06
CA LEU A 139 -3.74 -2.28 -0.14
C LEU A 139 -4.63 -3.34 0.53
N ARG A 140 -4.25 -4.62 0.42
CA ARG A 140 -4.95 -5.71 1.11
C ARG A 140 -4.83 -5.60 2.62
N ALA A 141 -3.68 -5.20 3.15
CA ALA A 141 -3.47 -5.02 4.59
C ALA A 141 -4.39 -3.91 5.15
N LEU A 142 -4.52 -2.78 4.45
CA LEU A 142 -5.46 -1.72 4.82
C LEU A 142 -6.92 -2.19 4.72
N ALA A 143 -7.29 -2.89 3.65
CA ALA A 143 -8.62 -3.46 3.51
C ALA A 143 -8.93 -4.44 4.66
N GLY A 144 -7.97 -5.31 5.02
CA GLY A 144 -8.10 -6.26 6.12
C GLY A 144 -8.30 -5.59 7.48
N LEU A 145 -7.64 -4.45 7.75
CA LEU A 145 -7.91 -3.66 8.96
C LEU A 145 -9.35 -3.14 8.99
N GLY A 146 -9.82 -2.58 7.87
CA GLY A 146 -11.20 -2.08 7.76
C GLY A 146 -12.24 -3.19 7.89
N ASP A 147 -12.00 -4.34 7.28
CA ASP A 147 -12.87 -5.51 7.38
C ASP A 147 -12.93 -6.02 8.82
N GLY A 148 -11.77 -6.14 9.48
CA GLY A 148 -11.67 -6.52 10.88
C GLY A 148 -12.41 -5.55 11.82
N ALA A 149 -12.28 -4.24 11.58
CA ALA A 149 -13.01 -3.22 12.34
C ALA A 149 -14.53 -3.40 12.23
N ARG A 150 -15.04 -3.65 11.02
CA ARG A 150 -16.47 -3.82 10.75
C ARG A 150 -17.08 -5.05 11.41
N ILE A 151 -16.31 -6.13 11.55
CA ILE A 151 -16.79 -7.39 12.17
C ILE A 151 -16.40 -7.53 13.64
N GLY A 152 -15.76 -6.50 14.24
CA GLY A 152 -15.33 -6.53 15.63
C GLY A 152 -14.15 -7.48 15.90
N SER A 153 -13.31 -7.71 14.89
CA SER A 153 -12.10 -8.55 14.95
C SER A 153 -10.84 -7.77 14.58
N ALA A 154 -10.78 -6.48 14.92
CA ALA A 154 -9.59 -5.67 14.73
C ALA A 154 -8.38 -6.31 15.48
N PRO A 155 -7.16 -6.22 14.93
CA PRO A 155 -5.98 -6.77 15.60
C PRO A 155 -5.73 -6.07 16.94
N ASP A 156 -5.18 -6.81 17.90
CA ASP A 156 -4.62 -6.21 19.11
C ASP A 156 -3.38 -5.36 18.80
N ARG A 157 -2.90 -4.59 19.78
CA ARG A 157 -1.74 -3.70 19.63
C ARG A 157 -0.48 -4.44 19.17
N SER A 158 -0.29 -5.70 19.58
CA SER A 158 0.91 -6.48 19.23
C SER A 158 0.87 -6.94 17.77
N ALA A 159 -0.29 -7.43 17.31
CA ALA A 159 -0.51 -7.79 15.92
C ALA A 159 -0.49 -6.57 14.99
N LEU A 160 -1.08 -5.44 15.43
CA LEU A 160 -1.03 -4.16 14.71
C LEU A 160 0.41 -3.62 14.61
N TRP A 161 1.20 -3.74 15.68
CA TRP A 161 2.60 -3.37 15.62
C TRP A 161 3.37 -4.23 14.62
N ALA A 162 3.22 -5.55 14.71
CA ALA A 162 3.93 -6.49 13.83
C ALA A 162 3.66 -6.23 12.35
N GLY A 163 2.39 -6.10 11.95
CA GLY A 163 2.09 -5.85 10.55
C GLY A 163 2.45 -4.44 10.07
N LEU A 164 2.36 -3.40 10.90
CA LEU A 164 2.81 -2.06 10.51
C LEU A 164 4.33 -2.01 10.35
N PHE A 165 5.07 -2.74 11.18
CA PHE A 165 6.50 -2.92 11.06
C PHE A 165 6.87 -3.66 9.77
N ASP A 166 6.21 -4.79 9.47
CA ASP A 166 6.42 -5.53 8.23
C ASP A 166 6.13 -4.67 6.99
N LEU A 167 5.03 -3.89 6.99
CA LEU A 167 4.72 -2.96 5.92
C LEU A 167 5.81 -1.90 5.76
N ARG A 168 6.35 -1.38 6.86
CA ARG A 168 7.44 -0.40 6.84
C ARG A 168 8.67 -0.98 6.12
N GLU A 169 9.11 -2.17 6.51
CA GLU A 169 10.32 -2.78 5.94
C GLU A 169 10.16 -3.08 4.45
N ASN A 170 9.00 -3.60 4.05
CA ASN A 170 8.75 -3.93 2.65
C ASN A 170 8.58 -2.68 1.77
N LEU A 171 7.79 -1.70 2.23
CA LEU A 171 7.47 -0.50 1.45
C LEU A 171 8.66 0.47 1.38
N LEU A 172 9.26 0.79 2.53
CA LEU A 172 10.36 1.77 2.60
C LEU A 172 11.71 1.20 2.19
N GLY A 173 11.88 -0.13 2.26
CA GLY A 173 13.04 -0.80 1.71
C GLY A 173 12.95 -0.87 0.18
N ARG A 174 12.46 -2.00 -0.32
CA ARG A 174 12.61 -2.35 -1.73
C ARG A 174 11.60 -1.65 -2.65
N ALA A 175 10.36 -1.45 -2.20
CA ALA A 175 9.31 -0.90 -3.07
C ALA A 175 9.59 0.54 -3.49
N VAL A 176 10.01 1.40 -2.56
CA VAL A 176 10.42 2.79 -2.86
C VAL A 176 11.55 2.83 -3.88
N GLU A 177 12.57 1.99 -3.74
CA GLU A 177 13.69 1.94 -4.70
C GLU A 177 13.25 1.49 -6.09
N ASP A 178 12.40 0.48 -6.17
CA ASP A 178 11.86 0.00 -7.45
C ASP A 178 10.96 1.05 -8.11
N LEU A 179 10.10 1.72 -7.35
CA LEU A 179 9.25 2.80 -7.87
C LEU A 179 10.08 3.99 -8.35
N ARG A 180 11.13 4.37 -7.61
CA ARG A 180 12.06 5.43 -8.03
C ARG A 180 12.75 5.09 -9.35
N ALA A 181 13.18 3.85 -9.52
CA ALA A 181 13.78 3.38 -10.76
C ALA A 181 12.78 3.31 -11.92
N LEU A 182 11.49 3.09 -11.65
CA LEU A 182 10.42 3.10 -12.65
C LEU A 182 9.96 4.52 -13.02
N ALA A 183 10.22 5.50 -12.18
CA ALA A 183 9.88 6.91 -12.41
C ALA A 183 10.93 7.63 -13.30
N ALA A 184 12.18 7.17 -13.27
CA ALA A 184 13.31 7.71 -14.05
C ALA A 184 13.20 7.41 -15.55
#